data_AF-A0A941VHP8-F1
#
_entry.id   AF-A0A941VHP8-F1
#
_cell.length_a   1.000
_cell.length_b   1.000
_cell.length_c   1.000
_cell.angle_alpha   90.00
_cell.angle_beta   90.00
_cell.angle_gamma   90.00
#
_symmetry.space_group_name_H-M   'P 1'
#
loop_
_entity.id
_entity.type
_entity.pdbx_description
1 polymer ?
#
loop_
_entity_poly.entity_id
_entity_poly.type
_entity_poly.pdbx_seq_one_letter_code
_entity_poly.pdbx_strand_id
1 'polypeptide(L)'
;PVRGQYRFRFGETAARCCFRIDYCDEGGVQLMTSISGTGAPLTTRALARAFVRYPWMTVGVMLRIHYHALRLWLKRVPFFTKPLPPADETTR
;
A
#
# COMPACT_ATOMS: atom_id res chain seq x y z
N PRO A 1 -7.32 5.13 25.95
CA PRO A 1 -8.28 4.52 24.99
C PRO A 1 -8.24 5.31 23.68
N VAL A 2 -8.13 4.62 22.55
CA VAL A 2 -8.11 5.27 21.22
C VAL A 2 -9.50 5.89 20.97
N ARG A 3 -9.56 7.22 20.81
CA ARG A 3 -10.81 7.96 20.54
C ARG A 3 -11.11 7.91 19.05
N GLY A 4 -12.21 7.26 18.67
CA GLY A 4 -12.65 7.19 17.29
C GLY A 4 -13.43 5.90 16.98
N GLN A 5 -14.00 5.83 15.78
CA GLN A 5 -14.80 4.72 15.28
C GLN A 5 -14.29 4.29 13.91
N TYR A 6 -14.16 2.98 13.71
CA TYR A 6 -13.90 2.41 12.39
C TYR A 6 -15.22 2.18 11.66
N ARG A 7 -15.33 2.68 10.43
CA ARG A 7 -16.44 2.44 9.52
C ARG A 7 -16.00 1.48 8.43
N PHE A 8 -16.53 0.27 8.48
CA PHE A 8 -16.29 -0.75 7.48
C PHE A 8 -17.36 -0.68 6.40
N ARG A 9 -16.96 -0.62 5.13
CA ARG A 9 -17.86 -0.63 3.97
C ARG A 9 -17.40 -1.70 2.99
N PHE A 10 -18.31 -2.61 2.69
CA PHE A 10 -18.09 -3.71 1.76
C PHE A 10 -19.08 -3.54 0.60
N GLY A 11 -18.56 -3.38 -0.61
CA GLY A 11 -19.33 -3.35 -1.84
C GLY A 11 -18.85 -4.48 -2.73
N GLU A 12 -19.69 -5.49 -2.94
CA GLU A 12 -19.37 -6.63 -3.78
C GLU A 12 -20.46 -6.84 -4.83
N THR A 13 -20.03 -7.12 -6.05
CA THR A 13 -20.86 -7.52 -7.19
C THR A 13 -20.06 -8.55 -7.97
N ALA A 14 -20.72 -9.38 -8.78
CA ALA A 14 -20.05 -10.39 -9.61
C ALA A 14 -18.85 -9.86 -10.43
N ALA A 15 -18.86 -8.57 -10.81
CA ALA A 15 -17.81 -7.94 -11.61
C ALA A 15 -16.83 -7.06 -10.81
N ARG A 16 -17.14 -6.65 -9.57
CA ARG A 16 -16.36 -5.65 -8.81
C ARG A 16 -16.45 -5.88 -7.31
N CYS A 17 -15.34 -5.72 -6.62
CA CYS A 17 -15.27 -5.65 -5.17
C CYS A 17 -14.63 -4.32 -4.74
N CYS A 18 -15.10 -3.80 -3.61
CA CYS A 18 -14.58 -2.60 -2.97
C CYS A 18 -14.72 -2.79 -1.46
N PHE A 19 -13.59 -2.78 -0.78
CA PHE A 19 -13.48 -2.85 0.66
C PHE A 19 -12.90 -1.54 1.16
N ARG A 20 -13.54 -0.95 2.16
CA ARG A 20 -13.13 0.33 2.74
C ARG A 20 -13.21 0.29 4.25
N ILE A 21 -12.16 0.81 4.88
CA ILE A 21 -12.07 0.96 6.32
C ILE A 21 -11.70 2.42 6.57
N ASP A 22 -12.67 3.18 7.07
CA ASP A 22 -12.49 4.59 7.39
C ASP A 22 -12.36 4.75 8.90
N TYR A 23 -11.39 5.52 9.37
CA TYR A 23 -11.28 5.90 10.77
C TYR A 23 -11.88 7.29 10.97
N CYS A 24 -12.86 7.40 11.85
CA CYS A 24 -13.57 8.64 12.15
C CYS A 24 -13.37 9.03 13.61
N ASP A 25 -13.22 10.31 13.88
CA ASP A 25 -13.22 10.87 15.24
C ASP A 25 -14.17 12.09 15.31
N GLU A 26 -14.26 12.78 16.45
CA GLU A 26 -15.10 13.97 16.65
C GLU A 26 -14.87 15.07 15.58
N GLY A 27 -13.67 15.14 15.02
CA GLY A 27 -13.31 16.07 13.93
C GLY A 27 -13.60 15.58 12.50
N GLY A 28 -14.17 14.38 12.31
CA GLY A 28 -14.47 13.81 10.98
C GLY A 28 -13.60 12.61 10.60
N VAL A 29 -13.48 12.35 9.29
CA VAL A 29 -12.70 11.21 8.76
C VAL A 29 -11.20 11.53 8.80
N GLN A 30 -10.44 10.77 9.58
CA GLN A 30 -8.99 10.93 9.76
C GLN A 30 -8.18 10.03 8.83
N LEU A 31 -8.69 8.83 8.53
CA LEU A 31 -8.06 7.90 7.60
C LEU A 31 -9.13 7.30 6.70
N MET A 32 -8.87 7.31 5.40
CA MET A 32 -9.71 6.66 4.41
C MET A 32 -8.85 5.64 3.68
N THR A 33 -9.18 4.35 3.82
CA THR A 33 -8.48 3.27 3.11
C THR A 33 -9.45 2.52 2.22
N SER A 34 -9.07 2.26 0.98
CA SER A 34 -9.92 1.50 0.06
C SER A 34 -9.09 0.56 -0.80
N ILE A 35 -9.52 -0.70 -0.86
CA ILE A 35 -9.01 -1.71 -1.77
C ILE A 35 -10.15 -2.07 -2.70
N SER A 36 -9.95 -1.92 -4.01
CA SER A 36 -10.94 -2.29 -5.02
C SER A 36 -10.32 -3.19 -6.08
N GLY A 37 -11.16 -4.02 -6.67
CA GLY A 37 -10.78 -4.98 -7.69
C GLY A 37 -11.92 -5.27 -8.65
N THR A 38 -11.57 -5.73 -9.84
CA THR A 38 -12.52 -6.27 -10.82
C THR A 38 -12.48 -7.79 -10.78
N GLY A 39 -13.63 -8.41 -10.57
CA GLY A 39 -13.79 -9.86 -10.67
C GLY A 39 -13.66 -10.30 -12.12
N ALA A 40 -12.95 -11.40 -12.34
CA ALA A 40 -12.87 -12.07 -13.63
C ALA A 40 -13.15 -13.57 -13.44
N PRO A 41 -13.84 -14.23 -14.38
CA PRO A 41 -14.04 -15.67 -14.31
C PRO A 41 -12.70 -16.42 -14.19
N LEU A 42 -12.65 -17.39 -13.29
CA LEU A 42 -11.47 -18.21 -13.04
C LEU A 42 -11.27 -19.21 -14.18
N THR A 43 -10.66 -18.74 -15.27
CA THR A 43 -10.36 -19.55 -16.45
C THR A 43 -8.86 -19.81 -16.55
N THR A 44 -8.47 -20.91 -17.19
CA THR A 44 -7.06 -21.26 -17.43
C THR A 44 -6.31 -20.12 -18.14
N ARG A 45 -6.96 -19.43 -19.09
CA ARG A 45 -6.38 -18.29 -19.80
C ARG A 45 -6.14 -17.09 -18.88
N ALA A 46 -7.06 -16.81 -17.96
CA ALA A 46 -6.90 -15.73 -16.99
C ALA A 46 -5.75 -16.02 -16.01
N LEU A 47 -5.64 -17.27 -15.55
CA LEU A 47 -4.56 -17.70 -14.66
C LEU A 47 -3.19 -17.66 -15.33
N ALA A 48 -3.06 -18.17 -16.57
CA ALA A 48 -1.81 -18.10 -17.32
C ALA A 48 -1.38 -16.65 -17.59
N ARG A 49 -2.33 -15.76 -17.92
CA ARG A 49 -2.06 -14.33 -18.07
C ARG A 49 -1.56 -13.70 -16.77
N ALA A 50 -2.19 -14.02 -15.65
CA ALA A 50 -1.75 -13.57 -14.33
C ALA A 50 -0.32 -14.05 -14.04
N PHE A 51 -0.06 -15.35 -14.23
CA PHE A 51 1.23 -15.97 -13.99
C PHE A 51 2.37 -15.29 -14.76
N VAL A 52 2.14 -14.89 -16.01
CA VAL A 52 3.15 -14.16 -16.80
C VAL A 52 3.25 -12.69 -16.40
N ARG A 53 2.14 -12.02 -16.05
CA ARG A 53 2.11 -10.57 -15.82
C ARG A 53 2.65 -10.15 -14.45
N TYR A 54 2.35 -10.91 -13.40
CA TYR A 54 2.77 -10.57 -12.03
C TYR A 54 4.30 -10.56 -11.81
N PRO A 55 5.12 -11.51 -12.33
CA PRO A 55 6.57 -11.45 -12.15
C PRO A 55 7.18 -10.20 -12.79
N TRP A 56 6.65 -9.73 -13.93
CA TRP A 56 7.11 -8.49 -14.56
C TRP A 56 6.87 -7.25 -13.70
N MET A 57 5.82 -7.26 -12.87
CA MET A 57 5.59 -6.18 -11.91
C MET A 57 6.71 -6.10 -10.88
N THR A 58 7.12 -7.25 -10.31
CA THR A 58 8.21 -7.34 -9.33
C THR A 58 9.54 -6.88 -9.93
N VAL A 59 9.86 -7.36 -11.13
CA VAL A 59 11.09 -6.95 -11.84
C VAL A 59 11.08 -5.44 -12.10
N GLY A 60 9.94 -4.88 -12.54
CA GLY A 60 9.80 -3.44 -12.76
C GLY A 60 9.98 -2.60 -11.50
N VAL A 61 9.47 -3.06 -10.35
CA VAL A 61 9.68 -2.40 -9.05
C VAL A 61 11.14 -2.46 -8.66
N MET A 62 11.77 -3.64 -8.74
CA MET A 62 13.20 -3.80 -8.42
C MET A 62 14.07 -2.88 -9.27
N LEU A 63 13.89 -2.88 -10.60
CA LEU A 63 14.65 -2.02 -11.51
C LEU A 63 14.48 -0.54 -11.18
N ARG A 64 13.27 -0.08 -10.84
CA ARG A 64 13.04 1.32 -10.43
C ARG A 64 13.78 1.67 -9.14
N ILE A 65 13.76 0.80 -8.14
CA ILE A 65 14.50 1.02 -6.88
C ILE A 65 16.00 1.17 -7.18
N HIS A 66 16.57 0.28 -7.98
CA HIS A 66 17.98 0.32 -8.34
C HIS A 66 18.33 1.53 -9.21
N TYR A 67 17.46 1.92 -10.14
CA TYR A 67 17.66 3.12 -10.95
C TYR A 67 17.68 4.39 -10.08
N HIS A 68 16.77 4.51 -9.11
CA HIS A 68 16.77 5.62 -8.16
C HIS A 68 18.02 5.60 -7.26
N ALA A 69 18.43 4.43 -6.77
CA ALA A 69 19.65 4.28 -5.99
C ALA A 69 20.90 4.69 -6.80
N LEU A 70 21.02 4.23 -8.06
CA LEU A 70 22.11 4.62 -8.96
C LEU A 70 22.11 6.13 -9.23
N ARG A 71 20.93 6.73 -9.45
CA ARG A 71 20.79 8.17 -9.65
C ARG A 71 21.22 8.98 -8.43
N LEU A 72 20.92 8.51 -7.21
CA LEU A 72 21.37 9.13 -5.97
C LEU A 72 22.89 8.96 -5.77
N TRP A 73 23.43 7.80 -6.14
CA TRP A 73 24.85 7.51 -6.10
C TRP A 73 25.65 8.42 -7.03
N LEU A 74 25.20 8.57 -8.29
CA LEU A 74 25.80 9.50 -9.25
C LEU A 74 25.75 10.96 -8.77
N LYS A 75 24.70 11.34 -8.03
CA LYS A 75 24.56 12.66 -7.41
C LYS A 75 25.35 12.82 -6.11
N ARG A 76 26.01 11.77 -5.62
CA ARG A 76 26.76 11.74 -4.34
C ARG A 76 25.96 12.33 -3.17
N VAL A 77 24.68 11.95 -3.06
CA VAL A 77 23.81 12.44 -1.98
C VAL A 77 24.35 11.95 -0.63
N PRO A 78 24.57 12.85 0.36
CA PRO A 78 25.08 12.46 1.67
C PRO A 78 24.07 11.62 2.43
N PHE A 79 24.55 10.62 3.16
CA PHE A 79 23.73 9.77 4.02
C PHE A 79 23.58 10.42 5.40
N PHE A 80 22.35 10.63 5.84
CA PHE A 80 22.04 11.15 7.18
C PHE A 80 21.66 10.00 8.11
N THR A 81 22.44 9.80 9.16
CA THR A 81 22.15 8.78 10.17
C THR A 81 20.94 9.19 11.02
N LYS A 82 20.07 8.21 11.33
CA LYS A 82 18.94 8.45 12.23
C LYS A 82 19.45 8.88 13.62
N PRO A 83 18.88 9.92 14.25
CA PRO A 83 19.25 10.31 15.61
C PRO A 83 18.91 9.18 16.60
N LEU A 84 19.54 9.24 17.79
CA LEU A 84 19.26 8.31 18.88
C LEU A 84 17.75 8.27 19.19
N PRO A 85 17.18 7.09 19.48
CA PRO A 85 15.78 6.99 19.89
C PRO A 85 15.51 7.88 21.11
N PRO A 86 14.33 8.50 21.21
CA PRO A 86 13.91 9.21 22.42
C PRO A 86 13.94 8.26 23.62
N ALA A 87 14.37 8.75 24.79
CA ALA A 87 14.41 7.97 26.03
C ALA A 87 13.02 7.66 26.58
N ASP A 88 12.03 8.49 26.27
CA ASP A 88 10.65 8.32 26.72
C ASP A 88 9.80 7.60 25.66
N GLU A 89 9.01 6.62 26.11
CA GLU A 89 8.04 5.95 25.24
C GLU A 89 6.96 6.95 24.80
N THR A 90 6.80 7.09 23.48
CA THR A 90 5.86 8.04 22.87
C THR A 90 4.43 7.52 22.76
N THR A 91 4.13 6.36 23.35
CA THR A 91 2.79 5.75 23.37
C THR A 91 2.25 5.76 24.80
N ARG A 92 1.14 6.48 25.03
CA ARG A 92 0.43 6.57 26.31
C ARG A 92 -0.92 5.86 26.25
#